data_AF-A0A1F8AEC5-F1
#
_entry.id   AF-A0A1F8AEC5-F1
#
_cell.length_a   1.000
_cell.length_b   1.000
_cell.length_c   1.000
_cell.angle_alpha   90.00
_cell.angle_beta   90.00
_cell.angle_gamma   90.00
#
_symmetry.space_group_name_H-M   'P 1'
#
loop_
_entity.id
_entity.type
_entity.pdbx_description
1 polymer ?
#
loop_
_entity_poly.entity_id
_entity_poly.type
_entity_poly.pdbx_seq_one_letter_code
_entity_poly.pdbx_strand_id
1 'polypeptide(L)'
;MVQILQAYTSQDPIDYHDAIVSLHSFLYARIIIFLLGTMCPSLSFSKNINSRFVYAEAIFESVLISAGHCTKPSAIFAFLLLVQAIGKISTFAGRRAWEERLLT
;
A
#
# COMPACT_ATOMS: atom_id res chain seq x y z
N MET A 1 -6.92 -11.74 -1.48
CA MET A 1 -8.26 -12.37 -1.52
C MET A 1 -8.29 -13.73 -0.84
N VAL A 2 -7.32 -14.62 -1.08
CA VAL A 2 -7.26 -15.96 -0.44
C VAL A 2 -7.30 -15.91 1.09
N GLN A 3 -6.59 -14.98 1.74
CA GLN A 3 -6.59 -14.87 3.20
C GLN A 3 -7.91 -14.42 3.81
N ILE A 4 -8.63 -13.51 3.14
CA ILE A 4 -9.96 -13.09 3.57
C ILE A 4 -10.91 -14.27 3.46
N LEU A 5 -10.89 -14.97 2.32
CA LEU A 5 -11.71 -16.17 2.13
C LEU A 5 -11.38 -17.25 3.18
N GLN A 6 -10.10 -17.49 3.42
CA GLN A 6 -9.63 -18.44 4.43
C GLN A 6 -10.13 -18.06 5.82
N ALA A 7 -9.97 -16.80 6.24
CA ALA A 7 -10.47 -16.31 7.52
C ALA A 7 -11.98 -16.49 7.69
N TYR A 8 -12.76 -16.22 6.63
CA TYR A 8 -14.22 -16.43 6.66
C TYR A 8 -14.60 -17.92 6.73
N THR A 9 -13.81 -18.80 6.10
CA THR A 9 -14.09 -20.24 6.09
C THR A 9 -13.58 -20.98 7.33
N SER A 10 -12.42 -20.60 7.89
CA SER A 10 -11.82 -21.25 9.05
C SER A 10 -12.46 -20.81 10.36
N GLN A 11 -13.05 -19.60 10.39
CA GLN A 11 -13.50 -18.92 11.61
C GLN A 11 -12.42 -18.82 12.69
N ASP A 12 -11.14 -18.97 12.31
CA ASP A 12 -10.01 -18.84 13.22
C ASP A 12 -9.76 -17.34 13.46
N PRO A 13 -9.81 -16.87 14.72
CA PRO A 13 -9.53 -15.47 15.04
C PRO A 13 -8.14 -15.02 14.61
N ILE A 14 -7.15 -15.92 14.54
CA ILE A 14 -5.79 -15.60 14.08
C ILE A 14 -5.79 -15.32 12.57
N ASP A 15 -6.47 -16.15 11.78
CA ASP A 15 -6.59 -15.94 10.33
C ASP A 15 -7.31 -14.63 10.01
N TYR A 16 -8.35 -14.31 10.77
CA TYR A 16 -9.09 -13.05 10.65
C TYR A 16 -8.23 -11.84 11.02
N HIS A 17 -7.53 -11.91 12.16
CA HIS A 17 -6.62 -10.86 12.60
C HIS A 17 -5.53 -10.59 11.57
N ASP A 18 -4.84 -11.61 11.08
CA ASP A 18 -3.77 -11.48 10.09
C ASP A 18 -4.28 -10.87 8.77
N ALA A 19 -5.48 -11.26 8.32
CA ALA A 19 -6.09 -10.71 7.11
C ALA A 19 -6.46 -9.23 7.27
N ILE A 20 -7.01 -8.84 8.42
CA ILE A 20 -7.40 -7.46 8.71
C ILE A 20 -6.18 -6.55 8.93
N VAL A 21 -5.17 -7.02 9.65
CA VAL A 21 -3.94 -6.25 9.89
C VAL A 21 -3.23 -5.95 8.58
N SER A 22 -3.13 -6.92 7.67
CA SER A 22 -2.53 -6.70 6.35
C SER A 22 -3.25 -5.58 5.57
N LEU A 23 -4.58 -5.51 5.67
CA LEU A 23 -5.38 -4.43 5.08
C LEU A 23 -5.15 -3.08 5.79
N HIS A 24 -5.08 -3.07 7.12
CA HIS A 24 -4.79 -1.87 7.90
C HIS A 24 -3.40 -1.31 7.57
N SER A 25 -2.39 -2.17 7.49
CA SER A 25 -1.06 -1.78 7.05
C SER A 25 -1.10 -1.09 5.69
N PHE A 26 -1.83 -1.66 4.72
CA PHE A 26 -2.02 -1.02 3.42
C PHE A 26 -2.68 0.37 3.52
N LEU A 27 -3.69 0.53 4.37
CA LEU A 27 -4.30 1.84 4.62
C LEU A 27 -3.32 2.82 5.29
N TYR A 28 -2.53 2.35 6.25
CA TYR A 28 -1.50 3.15 6.91
C TYR A 28 -0.46 3.66 5.91
N ALA A 29 -0.02 2.86 4.96
CA ALA A 29 0.88 3.34 3.90
C ALA A 29 0.30 4.57 3.18
N ARG A 30 -1.00 4.56 2.87
CA ARG A 30 -1.66 5.69 2.19
C ARG A 30 -1.73 6.92 3.06
N ILE A 31 -2.07 6.75 4.34
CA ILE A 31 -2.12 7.84 5.30
C ILE A 31 -0.73 8.45 5.49
N ILE A 32 0.31 7.62 5.61
CA ILE A 32 1.69 8.07 5.77
C ILE A 32 2.18 8.83 4.53
N ILE A 33 1.89 8.34 3.31
CA ILE A 33 2.20 9.09 2.06
C ILE A 33 1.59 10.49 2.12
N PHE A 34 0.33 10.59 2.55
CA PHE A 34 -0.36 11.88 2.61
C PHE A 34 0.28 12.79 3.67
N LEU A 35 0.54 12.28 4.87
CA LEU A 35 1.19 13.02 5.96
C LEU A 35 2.58 13.51 5.57
N LEU A 36 3.46 12.62 5.11
CA LEU A 36 4.81 12.98 4.66
C LEU A 36 4.78 13.94 3.46
N GLY A 37 3.76 13.81 2.60
CA GLY A 37 3.50 14.74 1.51
C GLY A 37 3.26 16.19 1.97
N THR A 38 2.72 16.38 3.18
CA THR A 38 2.50 17.72 3.78
C THR A 38 3.73 18.27 4.50
N MET A 39 4.69 17.42 4.87
CA MET A 39 5.86 17.79 5.69
C MET A 39 7.15 17.94 4.89
N CYS A 40 7.16 17.56 3.62
CA CYS A 40 8.32 17.65 2.74
C CYS A 40 8.69 19.10 2.35
N PRO A 41 9.95 19.36 1.95
CA PRO A 41 10.50 20.71 1.78
C PRO A 41 9.92 21.50 0.60
N SER A 42 9.17 20.87 -0.32
CA SER A 42 8.52 21.62 -1.40
C SER A 42 7.20 22.21 -0.92
N LEU A 43 6.91 23.44 -1.34
CA LEU A 43 5.57 24.05 -1.19
C LEU A 43 4.51 23.36 -2.07
N SER A 44 4.92 22.55 -3.05
CA SER A 44 4.03 21.83 -3.95
C SER A 44 3.70 20.45 -3.40
N PHE A 45 2.49 20.29 -2.84
CA PHE A 45 1.98 19.01 -2.34
C PHE A 45 2.12 17.88 -3.37
N SER A 46 1.76 18.16 -4.64
CA SER A 46 1.88 17.19 -5.73
C SER A 46 3.33 16.71 -5.95
N LYS A 47 4.33 17.57 -5.73
CA LYS A 47 5.74 17.17 -5.85
C LYS A 47 6.16 16.29 -4.67
N ASN A 48 5.66 16.60 -3.48
CA ASN A 48 5.98 15.86 -2.27
C ASN A 48 5.40 14.45 -2.27
N ILE A 49 4.11 14.28 -2.56
CA ILE A 49 3.46 12.95 -2.56
C ILE A 49 4.01 12.01 -3.65
N ASN A 50 4.54 12.58 -4.74
CA ASN A 50 5.14 11.82 -5.84
C ASN A 50 6.66 11.62 -5.64
N SER A 51 7.21 12.05 -4.50
CA SER A 51 8.61 11.83 -4.17
C SER A 51 8.88 10.34 -3.93
N ARG A 52 9.97 9.83 -4.51
CA ARG A 52 10.44 8.47 -4.26
C ARG A 52 10.73 8.22 -2.79
N PHE A 53 11.22 9.24 -2.08
CA PHE A 53 11.52 9.17 -0.66
C PHE A 53 10.24 8.92 0.17
N VAL A 54 9.21 9.75 -0.02
CA VAL A 54 7.90 9.61 0.64
C VAL A 54 7.27 8.25 0.37
N TYR A 55 7.34 7.79 -0.88
CA TYR A 55 6.84 6.47 -1.24
C TYR A 55 7.62 5.34 -0.55
N ALA A 56 8.95 5.41 -0.55
CA ALA A 56 9.78 4.37 0.07
C ALA A 56 9.57 4.29 1.58
N GLU A 57 9.54 5.44 2.27
CA GLU A 57 9.36 5.54 3.71
C GLU A 57 7.97 5.00 4.13
N ALA A 58 6.91 5.45 3.46
CA ALA A 58 5.55 5.02 3.77
C ALA A 58 5.31 3.52 3.52
N ILE A 59 5.91 2.97 2.46
CA ILE A 59 5.82 1.53 2.19
C ILE A 59 6.65 0.76 3.23
N PHE A 60 7.85 1.23 3.57
CA PHE A 60 8.70 0.58 4.56
C PHE A 60 8.05 0.53 5.95
N GLU A 61 7.52 1.65 6.44
CA GLU A 61 6.80 1.70 7.73
C GLU A 61 5.58 0.78 7.73
N SER A 62 4.82 0.76 6.63
CA SER A 62 3.67 -0.11 6.48
C SER A 62 4.02 -1.60 6.48
N VAL A 63 5.14 -1.97 5.84
CA VAL A 63 5.69 -3.33 5.91
C VAL A 63 6.03 -3.68 7.36
N LEU A 64 6.69 -2.78 8.09
CA LEU A 64 7.04 -3.01 9.50
C LEU A 64 5.80 -3.21 10.38
N ILE A 65 4.74 -2.41 10.19
CA ILE A 65 3.46 -2.60 10.89
C ILE A 65 2.88 -3.98 10.55
N SER A 66 2.86 -4.37 9.27
CA SER A 66 2.33 -5.67 8.86
C SER A 66 3.16 -6.83 9.46
N ALA A 67 4.48 -6.75 9.40
CA ALA A 67 5.36 -7.80 9.90
C ALA A 67 5.36 -7.88 11.44
N GLY A 68 5.19 -6.76 12.14
CA GLY A 68 5.13 -6.71 13.60
C GLY A 68 3.81 -7.18 14.19
N HIS A 69 2.70 -7.06 13.44
CA HIS A 69 1.36 -7.38 13.94
C HIS A 69 0.74 -8.64 13.34
N CYS A 70 1.25 -9.14 12.22
CA CYS A 70 0.79 -10.41 11.63
C CYS A 70 1.56 -11.58 12.22
N THR A 71 0.83 -12.67 12.48
CA THR A 71 1.37 -13.91 13.05
C THR A 71 1.93 -14.82 11.97
N LYS A 72 1.30 -14.83 10.78
CA LYS A 72 1.67 -15.68 9.64
C LYS A 72 2.45 -14.89 8.57
N PRO A 73 3.57 -15.44 8.05
CA PRO A 73 4.32 -14.81 6.96
C PRO A 73 3.51 -14.58 5.69
N SER A 74 2.46 -15.38 5.46
CA SER A 74 1.57 -15.23 4.30
C SER A 74 0.87 -13.86 4.27
N ALA A 75 0.64 -13.21 5.42
CA ALA A 75 0.03 -11.89 5.51
C ALA A 75 0.94 -10.78 4.98
N ILE A 76 2.25 -10.95 5.15
CA ILE A 76 3.27 -10.08 4.56
C ILE A 76 3.25 -10.22 3.03
N PHE A 77 3.15 -11.44 2.52
CA PHE A 77 3.02 -11.67 1.08
C PHE A 77 1.75 -11.04 0.49
N ALA A 78 0.62 -11.12 1.19
CA ALA A 78 -0.62 -10.46 0.75
C ALA A 78 -0.49 -8.94 0.70
N PHE A 79 0.19 -8.34 1.69
CA PHE A 79 0.52 -6.92 1.70
C PHE A 79 1.39 -6.54 0.50
N LEU A 80 2.49 -7.27 0.25
CA LEU A 80 3.38 -7.01 -0.88
C LEU A 80 2.65 -7.12 -2.22
N LEU A 81 1.75 -8.09 -2.37
CA LEU A 81 0.92 -8.23 -3.57
C LEU A 81 -0.04 -7.04 -3.76
N LEU A 82 -0.62 -6.50 -2.69
CA LEU A 82 -1.46 -5.29 -2.75
C LEU A 82 -0.64 -4.07 -3.21
N VAL A 83 0.54 -3.88 -2.63
CA VAL A 83 1.47 -2.80 -3.03
C VAL A 83 1.88 -2.96 -4.50
N GLN A 84 2.26 -4.17 -4.91
CA GLN A 84 2.68 -4.46 -6.29
C GLN A 84 1.54 -4.25 -7.29
N ALA A 85 0.34 -4.74 -6.97
CA ALA A 85 -0.84 -4.62 -7.83
C ALA A 85 -1.20 -3.15 -8.06
N ILE A 86 -1.20 -2.34 -7.00
CA ILE A 86 -1.56 -0.94 -7.12
C ILE A 86 -0.44 -0.10 -7.73
N GLY A 87 0.83 -0.44 -7.44
CA GLY A 87 1.97 0.12 -8.16
C GLY A 87 1.81 -0.06 -9.66
N LYS A 88 1.50 -1.27 -10.13
CA LYS A 88 1.26 -1.55 -11.55
C LYS A 88 0.05 -0.78 -12.11
N ILE A 89 -1.06 -0.71 -11.37
CA ILE A 89 -2.26 0.05 -11.80
C ILE A 89 -1.94 1.54 -11.92
N SER A 90 -1.18 2.11 -10.99
CA SER A 90 -0.79 3.52 -11.00
C SER A 90 0.13 3.85 -12.17
N THR A 91 1.12 2.99 -12.46
CA THR A 91 2.01 3.14 -13.62
C THR A 91 1.24 2.98 -14.94
N PHE A 92 0.26 2.08 -14.98
CA PHE A 92 -0.60 1.88 -16.15
C PHE A 92 -1.51 3.09 -16.41
N ALA A 93 -2.18 3.61 -15.37
CA ALA A 93 -3.00 4.81 -15.45
C ALA A 93 -2.18 6.04 -15.86
N GLY A 94 -0.97 6.19 -15.30
CA GLY A 94 -0.04 7.26 -15.66
C GLY A 94 0.44 7.18 -17.11
N ARG A 95 0.71 5.96 -17.62
CA ARG A 95 1.07 5.74 -19.03
C ARG A 95 -0.07 6.13 -19.96
N ARG A 96 -1.29 5.67 -19.67
CA ARG A 96 -2.47 5.96 -20.49
C ARG A 96 -2.75 7.48 -20.57
N ALA A 97 -2.66 8.17 -19.44
CA ALA A 97 -2.84 9.63 -19.38
C ALA A 97 -1.73 10.41 -20.12
N TRP A 98 -0.53 9.83 -20.29
CA TRP A 98 0.54 10.41 -21.10
C TRP A 98 0.33 10.17 -22.60
N GLU A 99 -0.10 8.96 -22.98
CA GLU A 99 -0.44 8.61 -24.37
C GLU A 99 -1.61 9.47 -24.89
N GLU A 100 -2.66 9.67 -24.10
CA GLU A 100 -3.78 10.56 -24.45
C GLU A 100 -3.33 12.00 -24.69
N ARG A 101 -2.31 12.47 -23.97
CA ARG A 101 -1.77 13.84 -24.06
C ARG A 101 -0.86 14.06 -25.27
N LEU A 102 -0.35 13.00 -25.90
CA LEU A 102 0.43 13.05 -27.14
C LEU A 102 -0.45 12.98 -28.39
N LEU A 103 -1.69 12.51 -28.25
CA LEU A 103 -2.66 12.36 -29.33
C LEU A 103 -3.60 13.56 -29.47
N THR A 104 -3.52 14.54 -28.56
CA THR A 104 -4.22 15.84 -28.57
C THR A 104 -3.25 16.97 -28.81
#